data_AF-A0A967SQD0-F1
#
_entry.id   AF-A0A967SQD0-F1
#
_cell.length_a   1.000
_cell.length_b   1.000
_cell.length_c   1.000
_cell.angle_alpha   90.00
_cell.angle_beta   90.00
_cell.angle_gamma   90.00
#
_symmetry.space_group_name_H-M   'P 1'
#
loop_
_entity.id
_entity.type
_entity.pdbx_description
1 polymer ?
#
loop_
_entity_poly.entity_id
_entity_poly.type
_entity_poly.pdbx_seq_one_letter_code
_entity_poly.pdbx_strand_id
1 'polypeptide(L)' 'QPGDGGELKMYGPGDDTTLIEPIAKRMVMFKSDTVEHEVLLTQTSRKSITGWLLHQPATIGKFI' A
#
# COMPACT_ATOMS: atom_id res chain seq x y z
N GLN A 1 -7.25 2.11 15.50
CA GLN A 1 -7.23 1.21 16.66
C GLN A 1 -7.63 -0.17 16.18
N PRO A 2 -7.26 -1.26 16.88
CA PRO A 2 -7.73 -2.60 16.51
C PRO A 2 -9.25 -2.60 16.37
N GLY A 3 -9.76 -3.07 15.22
CA GLY A 3 -11.20 -3.08 14.91
C GLY A 3 -11.73 -1.90 14.09
N ASP A 4 -10.93 -0.86 13.83
CA ASP A 4 -11.33 0.27 12.97
C ASP A 4 -11.36 -0.07 11.47
N GLY A 5 -10.75 -1.20 11.09
CA GLY A 5 -10.58 -1.64 9.71
C GLY A 5 -9.57 -0.80 8.94
N GLY A 6 -9.60 -0.90 7.60
CA GLY A 6 -8.69 -0.15 6.73
C GLY A 6 -7.30 -0.79 6.59
N GLU A 7 -7.15 -2.05 6.94
CA GLU A 7 -5.93 -2.80 6.71
C GLU A 7 -5.63 -2.87 5.21
N LEU A 8 -4.35 -2.79 4.88
CA LEU A 8 -3.87 -3.15 3.54
C LEU A 8 -3.66 -4.65 3.52
N LYS A 9 -4.48 -5.36 2.74
CA LYS A 9 -4.36 -6.80 2.56
C LYS A 9 -3.56 -7.07 1.30
N MET A 10 -2.50 -7.86 1.43
CA MET A 10 -1.65 -8.30 0.33
C MET A 10 -1.80 -9.80 0.12
N TYR A 11 -1.86 -10.21 -1.15
CA TYR A 11 -1.93 -11.61 -1.55
C TYR A 11 -0.54 -12.09 -1.94
N GLY A 12 -0.08 -13.12 -1.24
CA GLY A 12 1.18 -13.81 -1.50
C GLY A 12 1.00 -15.01 -2.42
N PRO A 13 2.08 -15.78 -2.69
CA PRO A 13 2.00 -17.01 -3.45
C PRO A 13 1.07 -18.04 -2.77
N GLY A 14 0.19 -18.66 -3.55
CA GLY A 14 -0.82 -19.60 -3.04
C GLY A 14 -1.94 -18.87 -2.29
N ASP A 15 -2.33 -19.39 -1.13
CA ASP A 15 -3.37 -18.80 -0.27
C ASP A 15 -2.80 -17.92 0.85
N ASP A 16 -1.52 -17.52 0.76
CA ASP A 16 -0.90 -16.68 1.77
C ASP A 16 -1.43 -15.25 1.71
N THR A 17 -1.77 -14.68 2.87
CA THR A 17 -2.27 -13.32 2.97
C THR A 17 -1.64 -12.58 4.12
N THR A 18 -1.18 -11.37 3.86
CA THR A 18 -0.61 -10.48 4.87
C THR A 18 -1.53 -9.30 5.09
N LEU A 19 -1.94 -9.08 6.34
CA LEU A 19 -2.71 -7.90 6.76
C LEU A 19 -1.79 -6.88 7.40
N ILE A 20 -1.82 -5.66 6.89
CA ILE A 20 -0.98 -4.56 7.38
C ILE A 20 -1.86 -3.46 7.95
N GLU A 21 -1.74 -3.26 9.27
CA GLU A 21 -2.46 -2.20 9.97
C GLU A 21 -1.99 -0.80 9.54
N PRO A 22 -2.92 0.16 9.33
CA PRO A 22 -2.62 1.53 8.90
C PRO A 22 -2.11 2.40 10.08
N ILE A 23 -0.94 2.07 10.60
CA ILE A 23 -0.32 2.79 11.72
C ILE A 23 0.42 4.04 11.20
N ALA A 24 0.26 5.17 11.89
CA ALA A 24 0.92 6.42 11.54
C ALA A 24 2.45 6.26 11.44
N LYS A 25 3.07 6.94 10.47
CA LYS A 25 4.52 6.90 10.18
C LYS A 25 5.06 5.55 9.68
N ARG A 26 4.18 4.57 9.39
CA ARG A 26 4.57 3.33 8.72
C ARG A 26 4.66 3.54 7.22
N MET A 27 5.78 3.13 6.63
CA MET A 27 5.97 3.03 5.18
C MET A 27 5.86 1.57 4.76
N VAL A 28 5.15 1.32 3.67
CA VAL A 28 5.01 -0.01 3.06
C VAL A 28 5.41 0.12 1.60
N MET A 29 6.29 -0.76 1.13
CA MET A 29 6.73 -0.82 -0.27
C MET A 29 6.56 -2.23 -0.80
N PHE A 30 6.05 -2.35 -2.01
CA PHE A 30 5.84 -3.62 -2.68
C PHE A 30 5.94 -3.44 -4.20
N LYS A 31 6.10 -4.55 -4.91
CA LYS A 31 6.17 -4.58 -6.38
C LYS A 31 4.79 -4.28 -6.96
N SER A 32 4.68 -3.17 -7.70
CA SER A 32 3.41 -2.71 -8.25
C SER A 32 2.82 -3.61 -9.33
N ASP A 33 3.64 -4.44 -9.97
CA ASP A 33 3.28 -5.33 -11.07
C ASP A 33 2.93 -6.76 -10.62
N THR A 34 3.44 -7.20 -9.47
CA THR A 34 3.29 -8.59 -9.01
C THR A 34 2.48 -8.76 -7.73
N VAL A 35 2.33 -7.72 -6.91
CA VAL A 35 1.64 -7.84 -5.62
C VAL A 35 0.20 -7.35 -5.75
N GLU A 36 -0.71 -8.31 -5.83
CA GLU A 36 -2.14 -8.03 -5.70
C GLU A 36 -2.45 -7.60 -4.26
N HIS A 37 -3.26 -6.56 -4.12
CA HIS A 37 -3.58 -5.98 -2.82
C HIS A 37 -4.93 -5.27 -2.86
N GLU A 38 -5.61 -5.26 -1.72
CA GLU A 38 -6.84 -4.49 -1.51
C GLU A 38 -6.76 -3.70 -0.20
N VAL A 39 -7.50 -2.59 -0.14
CA VAL A 39 -7.69 -1.85 1.11
C VAL A 39 -9.06 -2.25 1.67
N LEU A 40 -9.06 -2.85 2.85
CA LEU A 40 -10.30 -3.27 3.51
C LEU A 40 -11.15 -2.05 3.91
N LEU A 41 -12.45 -2.27 4.07
CA LEU A 41 -13.37 -1.25 4.54
C LEU A 41 -12.93 -0.73 5.92
N THR A 42 -13.15 0.55 6.15
CA THR A 42 -12.85 1.22 7.42
C THR A 42 -14.07 1.97 7.91
N GLN A 43 -14.26 1.98 9.23
CA GLN A 43 -15.36 2.64 9.91
C GLN A 43 -14.96 4.03 10.45
N THR A 44 -13.72 4.45 10.19
CA THR A 44 -13.16 5.71 10.67
C THR A 44 -12.35 6.42 9.58
N SER A 45 -11.94 7.67 9.83
CA SER A 45 -11.11 8.42 8.89
C SER A 45 -9.70 7.80 8.77
N ARG A 46 -9.41 7.20 7.61
CA ARG A 46 -8.08 6.67 7.26
C ARG A 46 -7.36 7.59 6.28
N LYS A 47 -6.16 8.08 6.63
CA LYS A 47 -5.34 8.94 5.77
C LYS A 47 -4.00 8.28 5.46
N SER A 48 -3.59 8.30 4.20
CA SER A 48 -2.32 7.77 3.72
C SER A 48 -1.80 8.58 2.54
N ILE A 49 -0.49 8.54 2.34
CA ILE A 49 0.16 9.05 1.12
C ILE A 49 0.59 7.83 0.32
N THR A 50 0.26 7.79 -0.97
CA THR A 50 0.67 6.74 -1.90
C THR A 50 1.45 7.34 -3.06
N GLY A 51 2.34 6.55 -3.64
CA GLY A 51 3.15 6.95 -4.79
C GLY A 51 3.80 5.74 -5.46
N TRP A 52 4.17 5.92 -6.72
CA TRP A 52 4.81 4.89 -7.52
C TRP A 52 6.21 5.34 -7.92
N LEU A 53 7.21 4.51 -7.61
CA LEU A 53 8.54 4.63 -8.18
C LEU A 53 8.51 4.03 -9.58
N LEU A 54 8.47 4.89 -10.59
CA LEU A 54 8.44 4.46 -11.98
C LEU A 54 9.80 3.92 -12.41
N HIS A 55 9.80 2.85 -13.21
CA HIS A 55 11.03 2.33 -13.80
C HIS A 55 11.74 3.38 -14.69
N GLN A 56 10.94 4.16 -15.43
CA GLN A 56 11.40 5.34 -16.15
C GLN A 56 10.69 6.56 -15.56
N PRO A 57 11.42 7.56 -15.05
CA PRO A 57 10.79 8.76 -14.50
C PRO A 57 9.90 9.44 -15.54
N ALA A 58 8.74 9.93 -15.11
CA ALA A 58 7.97 10.89 -15.89
C ALA A 58 8.85 12.13 -16.16
N THR A 59 8.46 12.97 -17.13
CA THR A 59 9.22 14.18 -17.51
C THR A 59 9.55 15.08 -16.31
N ILE A 60 8.72 15.04 -15.25
CA ILE A 60 8.96 15.67 -13.95
C ILE A 60 9.97 14.82 -13.16
N GLY A 61 11.16 15.37 -12.91
CA GLY A 61 12.23 14.70 -12.15
C GLY A 61 13.42 14.21 -12.98
N LYS A 62 13.45 14.48 -14.30
CA LYS A 62 14.70 14.37 -15.08
C LYS A 62 15.65 15.49 -14.66
N PHE A 63 16.68 15.14 -13.92
CA PHE A 63 17.89 15.96 -13.82
C PHE A 63 18.58 15.86 -15.18
N ILE A 64 18.43 16.88 -16.00
CA ILE A 64 19.20 17.07 -17.24
C ILE A 64 20.65 17.34 -16.85
#